data_AF-A0A564ZLU9-F1
#
_entry.id   AF-A0A564ZLU9-F1
#
_cell.length_a   1.000
_cell.length_b   1.000
_cell.length_c   1.000
_cell.angle_alpha   90.00
_cell.angle_beta   90.00
_cell.angle_gamma   90.00
#
_symmetry.space_group_name_H-M   'P 1'
#
loop_
_entity.id
_entity.type
_entity.pdbx_description
1 polymer ?
#
loop_
_entity_poly.entity_id
_entity_poly.type
_entity_poly.pdbx_seq_one_letter_code
_entity_poly.pdbx_strand_id
1 'polypeptide(L)' 'MRFEWDSANAAANVRKHGVSFEEAVSALKDEFSATAHDLEHSESELRFITFGISARGRLLTLSHTEHGNTIHIISAR' A
#
# COMPACT_ATOMS: atom_id res chain seq x y z
N MET A 1 11.69 -3.48 7.93
CA MET A 1 10.87 -2.98 6.82
C MET A 1 10.76 -1.47 6.91
N ARG A 2 11.20 -0.76 5.87
CA ARG A 2 11.03 0.69 5.71
C ARG A 2 9.87 0.94 4.76
N PHE A 3 9.14 2.03 4.97
CA PHE A 3 8.04 2.43 4.10
C PHE A 3 8.36 3.81 3.54
N GLU A 4 8.21 3.93 2.23
CA GLU A 4 8.49 5.15 1.48
C GLU A 4 7.30 5.46 0.57
N TRP A 5 7.12 6.74 0.27
CA TRP A 5 6.09 7.22 -0.64
C TRP A 5 6.42 8.65 -1.05
N ASP A 6 5.89 9.06 -2.20
CA ASP A 6 5.89 10.46 -2.58
C ASP A 6 4.87 11.26 -1.76
N SER A 7 5.28 12.41 -1.23
CA SER A 7 4.44 13.27 -0.38
C SER A 7 3.23 13.87 -1.10
N ALA A 8 3.34 14.15 -2.39
CA ALA A 8 2.22 14.62 -3.20
C ALA A 8 1.21 13.49 -3.43
N ASN A 9 1.69 12.26 -3.66
CA ASN A 9 0.84 11.08 -3.75
C ASN A 9 0.10 10.80 -2.43
N ALA A 10 0.77 10.93 -1.28
CA ALA A 10 0.14 10.76 0.03
C ALA A 10 -0.99 11.79 0.24
N ALA A 11 -0.74 13.07 -0.04
CA ALA A 11 -1.74 14.12 0.07
C ALA A 11 -2.92 13.89 -0.90
N ALA A 12 -2.65 13.46 -2.12
CA ALA A 12 -3.67 13.13 -3.11
C ALA A 12 -4.50 11.91 -2.68
N ASN A 13 -3.88 10.90 -2.10
CA ASN A 13 -4.54 9.69 -1.64
C ASN A 13 -5.51 9.98 -0.49
N VAL A 14 -5.10 10.81 0.49
CA VAL A 14 -6.00 11.26 1.56
C VAL A 14 -7.19 12.02 0.98
N ARG A 15 -6.97 12.92 0.03
CA ARG A 15 -8.05 13.69 -0.60
C ARG A 15 -9.03 12.82 -1.39
N LYS A 16 -8.51 11.82 -2.10
CA LYS A 16 -9.30 10.98 -3.01
C LYS A 16 -10.00 9.82 -2.31
N HIS A 17 -9.35 9.23 -1.30
CA HIS A 17 -9.76 7.97 -0.68
C HIS A 17 -10.00 8.08 0.83
N GLY A 18 -9.60 9.18 1.49
CA GLY A 18 -9.74 9.32 2.95
C GLY A 18 -8.86 8.35 3.73
N VAL A 19 -7.78 7.87 3.11
CA VAL A 19 -6.80 6.94 3.69
C VAL A 19 -5.43 7.60 3.61
N SER A 20 -4.76 7.71 4.75
CA SER A 20 -3.36 8.15 4.78
C SER A 20 -2.45 6.94 4.61
N PHE A 21 -1.24 7.16 4.09
CA PHE A 21 -0.29 6.06 3.93
C PHE A 21 0.23 5.53 5.26
N GLU A 22 0.25 6.35 6.31
CA GLU A 22 0.55 5.90 7.67
C GLU A 22 -0.52 4.92 8.19
N GLU A 23 -1.80 5.14 7.88
CA GLU A 23 -2.84 4.16 8.16
C GLU A 23 -2.66 2.92 7.28
N ALA A 24 -2.38 3.10 5.99
CA ALA A 24 -2.18 1.99 5.07
C ALA A 24 -1.05 1.05 5.54
N VAL A 25 0.04 1.60 6.09
CA VAL A 25 1.13 0.83 6.71
C VAL A 25 0.64 -0.11 7.81
N SER A 26 -0.41 0.25 8.55
CA SER A 26 -0.98 -0.64 9.57
C SER A 26 -1.66 -1.87 8.96
N ALA A 27 -2.30 -1.72 7.79
CA ALA A 27 -2.90 -2.84 7.06
C ALA A 27 -1.83 -3.77 6.44
N LEU A 28 -0.65 -3.25 6.09
CA LEU A 28 0.50 -4.08 5.68
C LEU A 28 1.11 -4.89 6.84
N LYS A 29 0.77 -4.53 8.08
CA LYS A 29 1.24 -5.22 9.28
C LYS A 29 0.17 -6.15 9.87
N ASP A 30 -0.99 -6.25 9.22
CA ASP A 30 -2.02 -7.20 9.60
C ASP A 30 -1.52 -8.63 9.36
N GLU A 31 -1.60 -9.46 10.39
CA GLU A 31 -1.18 -10.87 10.34
C GLU A 31 -2.02 -11.68 9.34
N PHE A 32 -3.25 -11.22 9.06
CA PHE A 32 -4.15 -11.84 8.08
C PHE A 32 -4.15 -11.11 6.73
N SER A 33 -3.19 -10.21 6.49
CA SER A 33 -3.08 -9.55 5.20
C SER A 33 -2.76 -10.54 4.08
N ALA A 34 -3.34 -10.31 2.91
CA ALA A 34 -3.13 -11.10 1.71
C ALA A 34 -2.49 -10.23 0.63
N THR A 35 -1.30 -10.64 0.16
CA THR A 35 -0.56 -9.94 -0.88
C THR A 35 -0.54 -10.77 -2.16
N ALA A 36 -0.84 -10.14 -3.29
CA ALA A 36 -0.82 -10.75 -4.61
C ALA A 36 0.05 -9.92 -5.58
N HIS A 37 0.65 -10.59 -6.56
CA HIS A 37 1.34 -9.92 -7.66
C HIS A 37 0.33 -9.32 -8.64
N ASP A 38 0.53 -8.07 -9.01
CA ASP A 38 -0.21 -7.41 -10.07
C ASP A 38 0.47 -7.69 -11.42
N LEU A 39 0.12 -8.84 -12.01
CA LEU A 39 0.71 -9.33 -13.26
C LEU A 39 0.25 -8.54 -14.50
N GLU A 40 -0.85 -7.78 -14.42
CA GLU A 40 -1.36 -6.99 -15.56
C GLU A 40 -0.59 -5.68 -15.77
N HIS A 41 0.05 -5.12 -14.74
CA HIS A 41 0.68 -3.79 -14.81
C HIS A 41 2.22 -3.81 -14.95
N SER A 42 2.83 -4.96 -15.21
CA SER A 42 4.27 -5.15 -15.07
C SER A 42 4.95 -5.62 -16.37
N GLU A 43 5.21 -4.71 -17.31
CA GLU A 43 6.27 -4.91 -18.32
C GLU A 43 7.65 -4.39 -17.83
N SER A 44 7.71 -3.64 -16.72
CA SER A 44 8.97 -3.08 -16.21
C SER A 44 9.14 -3.04 -14.67
N GLU A 45 8.08 -3.13 -13.87
CA GLU A 45 8.18 -2.94 -12.42
C GLU A 45 7.20 -3.85 -11.67
N LEU A 46 7.72 -4.70 -10.76
CA LEU A 46 6.93 -5.65 -9.98
C LEU A 46 6.02 -4.91 -8.99
N ARG A 47 4.72 -4.88 -9.30
CA ARG A 47 3.68 -4.29 -8.46
C ARG A 47 2.97 -5.37 -7.67
N PHE A 48 2.60 -5.01 -6.45
CA PHE A 48 1.90 -5.85 -5.51
C PHE A 48 0.62 -5.16 -5.08
N ILE A 49 -0.39 -5.98 -4.78
CA ILE A 49 -1.63 -5.55 -4.15
C ILE A 49 -1.77 -6.27 -2.83
N THR A 50 -1.92 -5.52 -1.73
CA THR A 50 -2.22 -6.09 -0.41
C THR A 50 -3.62 -5.72 0.03
N PHE A 51 -4.35 -6.71 0.53
CA PHE A 51 -5.58 -6.53 1.27
C PHE A 51 -5.31 -6.78 2.75
N GLY A 52 -5.72 -5.87 3.63
CA GLY A 52 -5.51 -6.03 5.07
C GLY A 52 -6.39 -5.10 5.89
N ILE A 53 -6.53 -5.40 7.18
CA ILE A 53 -7.29 -4.58 8.11
C ILE A 53 -6.37 -3.52 8.74
N SER A 54 -6.72 -2.25 8.58
CA SER A 54 -6.00 -1.15 9.21
C SER A 54 -6.21 -1.14 10.73
N ALA A 55 -5.34 -0.44 11.46
CA ALA A 55 -5.49 -0.20 12.89
C ALA A 55 -6.80 0.55 13.25
N ARG A 56 -7.49 1.12 12.26
CA ARG A 56 -8.83 1.71 12.42
C ARG A 56 -9.97 0.73 12.15
N GLY A 57 -9.68 -0.55 11.95
CA GLY A 57 -10.65 -1.60 11.65
C GLY A 57 -11.23 -1.53 10.24
N ARG A 58 -10.55 -0.88 9.29
CA ARG A 58 -11.00 -0.75 7.90
C ARG A 58 -10.30 -1.78 7.03
N LEU A 59 -11.03 -2.48 6.18
CA LEU A 59 -10.42 -3.25 5.10
C LEU A 59 -9.86 -2.28 4.06
N LEU A 60 -8.55 -2.32 3.84
CA LEU A 60 -7.87 -1.49 2.87
C LEU A 60 -7.31 -2.33 1.73
N THR A 61 -7.29 -1.73 0.53
CA THR A 61 -6.53 -2.25 -0.62
C THR A 61 -5.35 -1.33 -0.88
N LEU A 62 -4.15 -1.89 -0.89
CA LEU A 62 -2.90 -1.17 -1.12
C LEU A 62 -2.29 -1.61 -2.43
N SER A 63 -1.71 -0.67 -3.15
CA SER A 63 -0.79 -0.95 -4.25
C SER A 63 0.59 -0.44 -3.88
N HIS A 64 1.60 -1.30 -3.99
CA HIS A 64 2.97 -1.00 -3.61
C HIS A 64 3.97 -1.75 -4.47
N THR A 65 5.22 -1.30 -4.43
CA THR A 65 6.37 -2.06 -4.93
C THR A 65 7.27 -2.43 -3.76
N GLU A 66 8.02 -3.52 -3.91
CA GLU A 66 8.93 -4.02 -2.90
C GLU A 66 10.35 -4.08 -3.48
N HIS A 67 11.30 -3.43 -2.81
CA HIS A 67 12.71 -3.47 -3.17
C HIS A 67 13.57 -3.73 -1.93
N GLY A 68 14.03 -4.98 -1.78
CA GLY A 68 14.77 -5.43 -0.61
C GLY A 68 13.94 -5.31 0.67
N ASN A 69 14.29 -4.36 1.54
CA ASN A 69 13.61 -4.12 2.81
C ASN A 69 12.79 -2.81 2.82
N THR A 70 12.59 -2.20 1.64
CA THR A 70 11.81 -0.98 1.45
C THR A 70 10.54 -1.32 0.67
N ILE A 71 9.39 -0.91 1.20
CA ILE A 71 8.10 -0.91 0.52
C ILE A 71 7.79 0.51 0.07
N HIS A 72 7.57 0.71 -1.22
CA HIS A 72 7.12 1.99 -1.77
C HIS A 72 5.61 1.95 -2.00
N ILE A 73 4.86 2.74 -1.23
CA ILE A 73 3.39 2.78 -1.31
C ILE A 73 2.99 3.70 -2.46
N ILE A 74 2.17 3.19 -3.37
CA ILE A 74 1.67 3.91 -4.55
C ILE A 74 0.25 4.44 -4.30
N SER A 75 -0.62 3.61 -3.75
CA SER A 75 -2.03 3.97 -3.46
C SER A 75 -2.59 3.12 -2.32
N ALA A 76 -3.54 3.68 -1.58
CA ALA A 76 -4.31 2.98 -0.56
C ALA A 76 -5.79 3.42 -0.61
N ARG A 77 -6.71 2.46 -0.54
CA ARG A 77 -8.15 2.70 -0.68
C ARG A 77 -8.92 1.96 0.41
#